data_AF-A0A397AKL6-F1
#
_entry.id   AF-A0A397AKL6-F1
#
_cell.length_a   1.000
_cell.length_b   1.000
_cell.length_c   1.000
_cell.angle_alpha   90.00
_cell.angle_beta   90.00
_cell.angle_gamma   90.00
#
_symmetry.space_group_name_H-M   'P 1'
#
loop_
_entity.id
_entity.type
_entity.pdbx_description
1 polymer ?
#
loop_
_entity_poly.entity_id
_entity_poly.type
_entity_poly.pdbx_seq_one_letter_code
_entity_poly.pdbx_strand_id
1 'polypeptide(L)'
;MGIDKANVRGVVHFHMPTSMEHYVQHIGRAGRDGKKASCMVLLLQSDFVRFHSLAHSDGLSMPQAHALVRTLFCHHNTSLSSPSITHPIATLEQDLDMKHSVVDTVLTTLELQGMVELLPCLYATCTISVHQSQMSKWTVHPMYPNVMAIAAVSAVQDGYLCTTSFVYNVVEYTHRFASNSTNDASSFIELRRLQQLGIVQYKLSDYAIHFRILKCPSSSAAALDDLAHAIYVHHQAQEARNVHRLEALYQVLSAACHIPLNKSRIGKKQPSDPLNAAIEAYFEDNGGTHTVEEEHDDWLRTPLTPAETLAIQAATTRLLQDDRVACRLVSAQSITRILHGLSSPRFPSDDWRDHPLWAKFAAMPFPNVRAVVHDVVTDHKRNQTAMTGDDKNVCIDHQGKNQEAR
;
A
#
# COMPACT_ATOMS: atom_id res chain seq x y z
N MET A 1 -15.26 -13.28 -10.86
CA MET A 1 -15.70 -14.61 -11.36
C MET A 1 -15.86 -14.59 -12.87
N GLY A 2 -15.22 -15.50 -13.60
CA GLY A 2 -15.38 -15.67 -15.07
C GLY A 2 -16.46 -16.68 -15.47
N ILE A 3 -17.27 -17.16 -14.53
CA ILE A 3 -18.28 -18.20 -14.79
C ILE A 3 -19.54 -17.56 -15.36
N ASP A 4 -19.90 -17.94 -16.58
CA ASP A 4 -21.16 -17.60 -17.24
C ASP A 4 -22.05 -18.85 -17.33
N LYS A 5 -23.07 -18.91 -16.47
CA LYS A 5 -24.04 -20.01 -16.44
C LYS A 5 -25.45 -19.43 -16.37
N ALA A 6 -26.24 -19.66 -17.41
CA ALA A 6 -27.53 -18.99 -17.59
C ALA A 6 -28.58 -19.35 -16.52
N ASN A 7 -28.54 -20.58 -16.00
CA ASN A 7 -29.58 -21.14 -15.12
C ASN A 7 -29.25 -21.10 -13.63
N VAL A 8 -28.41 -20.16 -13.18
CA VAL A 8 -28.19 -19.93 -11.74
C VAL A 8 -29.48 -19.43 -11.09
N ARG A 9 -29.94 -20.12 -10.02
CA ARG A 9 -31.21 -19.86 -9.34
C ARG A 9 -31.11 -19.02 -8.08
N GLY A 10 -29.91 -18.85 -7.55
CA GLY A 10 -29.72 -17.90 -6.48
C GLY A 10 -28.27 -17.59 -6.18
N VAL A 11 -28.10 -16.48 -5.49
CA VAL A 11 -26.81 -15.96 -5.02
C VAL A 11 -26.99 -15.62 -3.54
N VAL A 12 -26.10 -16.14 -2.71
CA VAL A 12 -26.09 -15.86 -1.28
C VAL A 12 -24.79 -15.16 -0.95
N HIS A 13 -24.89 -13.92 -0.46
CA HIS A 13 -23.78 -13.19 0.11
C HIS A 13 -23.72 -13.51 1.60
N PHE A 14 -22.71 -14.29 1.98
CA PHE A 14 -22.46 -14.67 3.38
C PHE A 14 -21.95 -13.50 4.22
N HIS A 15 -21.21 -12.57 3.60
CA HIS A 15 -20.80 -11.30 4.20
C HIS A 15 -21.34 -10.15 3.36
N MET A 16 -21.40 -8.95 3.95
CA MET A 16 -21.74 -7.74 3.19
C MET A 16 -20.79 -7.55 1.99
N PRO A 17 -21.30 -7.21 0.79
CA PRO A 17 -20.44 -6.76 -0.32
C PRO A 17 -19.67 -5.49 0.05
N THR A 18 -18.60 -5.19 -0.68
CA THR A 18 -17.77 -3.99 -0.43
C THR A 18 -18.26 -2.74 -1.15
N SER A 19 -19.17 -2.87 -2.13
CA SER A 19 -19.80 -1.76 -2.85
C SER A 19 -21.07 -2.18 -3.58
N MET A 20 -21.88 -1.21 -4.00
CA MET A 20 -23.10 -1.45 -4.78
C MET A 20 -22.82 -2.16 -6.11
N GLU A 21 -21.74 -1.80 -6.79
CA GLU A 21 -21.29 -2.40 -8.04
C GLU A 21 -20.92 -3.87 -7.86
N HIS A 22 -20.21 -4.20 -6.77
CA HIS A 22 -19.91 -5.59 -6.43
C HIS A 22 -21.19 -6.37 -6.14
N TYR A 23 -22.12 -5.78 -5.39
CA TYR A 23 -23.41 -6.42 -5.12
C TYR A 23 -24.16 -6.74 -6.42
N VAL A 24 -24.38 -5.74 -7.29
CA VAL A 24 -25.09 -5.88 -8.58
C VAL A 24 -24.38 -6.85 -9.52
N GLN A 25 -23.06 -6.76 -9.64
CA GLN A 25 -22.27 -7.68 -10.47
C GLN A 25 -22.42 -9.14 -10.01
N HIS A 26 -22.50 -9.38 -8.70
CA HIS A 26 -22.65 -10.72 -8.15
C HIS A 26 -24.08 -11.26 -8.34
N ILE A 27 -25.11 -10.48 -7.98
CA ILE A 27 -26.51 -10.92 -8.12
C ILE A 27 -26.94 -11.05 -9.59
N GLY A 28 -26.38 -10.23 -10.49
CA GLY A 28 -26.64 -10.27 -11.93
C GLY A 28 -26.15 -11.54 -12.65
N ARG A 29 -25.55 -12.48 -11.90
CA ARG A 29 -25.25 -13.83 -12.39
C ARG A 29 -26.45 -14.77 -12.31
N ALA A 30 -27.42 -14.48 -11.46
CA ALA A 30 -28.62 -15.28 -11.32
C ALA A 30 -29.67 -14.91 -12.38
N GLY A 31 -30.50 -15.88 -12.80
CA GLY A 31 -31.69 -15.59 -13.61
C GLY A 31 -31.43 -15.12 -15.06
N ARG A 32 -30.25 -15.35 -15.63
CA ARG A 32 -29.91 -14.95 -17.02
C ARG A 32 -30.77 -15.61 -18.09
N ASP A 33 -31.36 -16.76 -17.80
CA ASP A 33 -32.37 -17.44 -18.64
C ASP A 33 -33.78 -16.83 -18.54
N GLY A 34 -33.93 -15.68 -17.86
CA GLY A 34 -35.20 -14.98 -17.65
C GLY A 34 -36.11 -15.63 -16.60
N LYS A 35 -35.71 -16.75 -16.00
CA LYS A 35 -36.49 -17.42 -14.95
C LYS A 35 -36.21 -16.79 -13.59
N LYS A 36 -37.21 -16.84 -12.69
CA LYS A 36 -37.09 -16.32 -11.33
C LYS A 36 -35.86 -16.87 -10.62
N ALA A 37 -35.09 -15.98 -10.01
CA ALA A 37 -33.98 -16.29 -9.14
C ALA A 37 -34.13 -15.55 -7.80
N SER A 38 -33.43 -16.02 -6.77
CA SER A 38 -33.47 -15.42 -5.43
C SER A 38 -32.08 -15.05 -4.97
N CYS A 39 -31.91 -13.82 -4.50
CA CYS A 39 -30.67 -13.31 -3.96
C CYS A 39 -30.87 -12.95 -2.50
N MET A 40 -29.89 -13.27 -1.65
CA MET A 40 -29.94 -13.04 -0.20
C MET A 40 -28.61 -12.51 0.28
N VAL A 41 -28.65 -11.56 1.21
CA VAL A 41 -27.48 -11.08 1.96
C VAL A 41 -27.70 -11.37 3.44
N LEU A 42 -26.71 -11.97 4.08
CA LEU A 42 -26.65 -12.10 5.53
C LEU A 42 -25.93 -10.86 6.08
N LEU A 43 -26.68 -9.87 6.52
CA LEU A 43 -26.13 -8.59 6.98
C LEU A 43 -25.80 -8.68 8.47
N LEU A 44 -24.52 -8.46 8.81
CA LEU A 44 -24.04 -8.34 10.18
C LEU A 44 -23.41 -6.96 10.36
N GLN A 45 -23.74 -6.26 11.45
CA GLN A 45 -23.12 -4.97 11.77
C GLN A 45 -21.59 -5.10 11.96
N SER A 46 -21.11 -6.25 12.45
CA SER A 46 -19.68 -6.54 12.57
C SER A 46 -18.94 -6.53 11.23
N ASP A 47 -19.61 -6.93 10.14
CA ASP A 47 -19.02 -6.89 8.80
C ASP A 47 -18.85 -5.44 8.34
N PHE A 48 -19.88 -4.61 8.57
CA PHE A 48 -19.81 -3.18 8.27
C PHE A 48 -18.66 -2.51 9.02
N VAL A 49 -18.56 -2.68 10.34
CA VAL A 49 -17.48 -2.10 11.16
C VAL A 49 -16.09 -2.54 10.67
N ARG A 50 -15.94 -3.82 10.32
CA ARG A 50 -14.68 -4.36 9.79
C ARG A 50 -14.34 -3.80 8.41
N PHE A 51 -15.30 -3.79 7.48
CA PHE A 51 -15.10 -3.25 6.14
C PHE A 51 -14.86 -1.73 6.15
N HIS A 52 -15.49 -1.01 7.08
CA HIS A 52 -15.26 0.42 7.29
C HIS A 52 -13.82 0.69 7.71
N SER A 53 -13.30 -0.05 8.69
CA SER A 53 -11.88 0.01 9.05
C SER A 53 -10.96 -0.35 7.88
N LEU A 54 -11.31 -1.38 7.08
CA LEU A 54 -10.53 -1.79 5.92
C LEU A 54 -10.52 -0.75 4.78
N ALA A 55 -11.60 0.03 4.63
CA ALA A 55 -11.65 1.12 3.64
C ALA A 55 -10.60 2.21 3.92
N HIS A 56 -10.20 2.38 5.19
CA HIS A 56 -9.11 3.25 5.60
C HIS A 56 -7.71 2.60 5.53
N SER A 57 -7.62 1.32 5.15
CA SER A 57 -6.34 0.61 5.16
C SER A 57 -5.32 1.16 4.17
N ASP A 58 -5.77 1.81 3.10
CA ASP A 58 -4.93 2.46 2.07
C ASP A 58 -4.71 3.95 2.32
N GLY A 59 -5.20 4.50 3.44
CA GLY A 59 -5.07 5.92 3.77
C GLY A 59 -3.61 6.41 3.78
N LEU A 60 -3.39 7.61 3.28
CA LEU A 60 -2.08 8.26 3.20
C LEU A 60 -2.01 9.42 4.20
N SER A 61 -0.94 9.51 4.97
CA SER A 61 -0.71 10.66 5.86
C SER A 61 0.24 11.68 5.22
N MET A 62 0.12 12.95 5.62
CA MET A 62 0.95 14.03 5.10
C MET A 62 2.47 13.76 5.24
N PRO A 63 3.00 13.25 6.38
CA PRO A 63 4.42 12.91 6.49
C PRO A 63 4.88 11.85 5.47
N GLN A 64 4.01 10.88 5.14
CA GLN A 64 4.30 9.86 4.13
C GLN A 64 4.32 10.47 2.72
N ALA A 65 3.39 11.38 2.42
CA ALA A 65 3.37 12.10 1.15
C ALA A 65 4.65 12.94 0.94
N HIS A 66 5.08 13.68 1.97
CA HIS A 66 6.36 14.42 1.91
C HIS A 66 7.55 13.47 1.75
N ALA A 67 7.60 12.38 2.52
CA ALA A 67 8.69 11.41 2.43
C ALA A 67 8.75 10.79 1.03
N LEU A 68 7.61 10.43 0.43
CA LEU A 68 7.54 9.93 -0.93
C LEU A 68 8.07 10.95 -1.94
N VAL A 69 7.57 12.19 -1.93
CA VAL A 69 8.02 13.24 -2.84
C VAL A 69 9.52 13.50 -2.69
N ARG A 70 10.04 13.50 -1.46
CA ARG A 70 11.48 13.63 -1.22
C ARG A 70 12.28 12.46 -1.77
N THR A 71 11.83 11.23 -1.56
CA THR A 71 12.48 10.04 -2.10
C THR A 71 12.53 10.09 -3.64
N LEU A 72 11.43 10.52 -4.27
CA LEU A 72 11.33 10.59 -5.73
C LEU A 72 12.16 11.72 -6.35
N PHE A 73 12.21 12.91 -5.73
CA PHE A 73 12.77 14.11 -6.38
C PHE A 73 14.05 14.68 -5.74
N CYS A 74 14.37 14.41 -4.47
CA CYS A 74 15.51 15.06 -3.81
C CYS A 74 16.89 14.54 -4.24
N HIS A 75 16.99 13.33 -4.81
CA HIS A 75 18.26 12.76 -5.26
C HIS A 75 18.67 13.17 -6.68
N HIS A 76 17.93 14.10 -7.30
CA HIS A 76 18.27 14.61 -8.63
C HIS A 76 19.43 15.63 -8.55
N ASN A 77 20.64 15.15 -8.26
CA ASN A 77 21.84 15.96 -8.39
C ASN A 77 22.25 16.00 -9.87
N THR A 78 22.12 17.18 -10.45
CA THR A 78 22.63 17.65 -11.74
C THR A 78 23.93 16.98 -12.18
N SER A 79 23.88 16.06 -13.15
CA SER A 79 24.80 15.99 -14.31
C SER A 79 24.44 14.81 -15.22
N LEU A 80 24.33 15.08 -16.52
CA LEU A 80 24.09 14.16 -17.65
C LEU A 80 22.65 13.62 -17.79
N SER A 81 22.23 13.45 -19.06
CA SER A 81 20.88 13.17 -19.55
C SER A 81 20.02 12.32 -18.61
N SER A 82 18.87 12.86 -18.20
CA SER A 82 17.85 12.28 -17.31
C SER A 82 18.05 10.79 -16.98
N PRO A 83 18.84 10.45 -15.94
CA PRO A 83 19.04 9.06 -15.56
C PRO A 83 17.70 8.49 -15.07
N SER A 84 17.35 7.32 -15.59
CA SER A 84 16.21 6.56 -15.11
C SER A 84 16.45 6.14 -13.66
N ILE A 85 15.48 6.40 -12.79
CA ILE A 85 15.54 6.11 -11.36
C ILE A 85 14.88 4.76 -11.12
N THR A 86 15.45 3.98 -10.18
CA THR A 86 14.89 2.69 -9.79
C THR A 86 14.84 2.59 -8.28
N HIS A 87 13.68 2.21 -7.77
CA HIS A 87 13.48 1.96 -6.35
C HIS A 87 12.85 0.58 -6.15
N PRO A 88 13.49 -0.31 -5.37
CA PRO A 88 12.87 -1.57 -4.95
C PRO A 88 11.55 -1.28 -4.22
N ILE A 89 10.49 -1.98 -4.61
CA ILE A 89 9.15 -1.77 -4.06
C ILE A 89 9.15 -2.04 -2.56
N ALA A 90 9.76 -3.15 -2.13
CA ALA A 90 9.83 -3.53 -0.72
C ALA A 90 10.45 -2.43 0.16
N THR A 91 11.51 -1.76 -0.34
CA THR A 91 12.15 -0.65 0.36
C THR A 91 11.21 0.54 0.48
N LEU A 92 10.54 0.94 -0.61
CA LEU A 92 9.55 2.02 -0.58
C LEU A 92 8.39 1.70 0.37
N GLU A 93 7.86 0.48 0.31
CA GLU A 93 6.75 0.06 1.15
C GLU A 93 7.12 0.13 2.64
N GLN A 94 8.30 -0.37 3.01
CA GLN A 94 8.76 -0.39 4.39
C GLN A 94 9.14 1.02 4.92
N ASP A 95 9.90 1.79 4.13
CA ASP A 95 10.42 3.10 4.50
C ASP A 95 9.34 4.19 4.51
N LEU A 96 8.27 4.02 3.74
CA LEU A 96 7.15 4.95 3.69
C LEU A 96 5.91 4.42 4.43
N ASP A 97 5.86 3.14 4.81
CA ASP A 97 4.66 2.47 5.35
C ASP A 97 3.43 2.63 4.44
N MET A 98 3.67 2.49 3.14
CA MET A 98 2.68 2.63 2.05
C MET A 98 2.59 1.31 1.29
N LYS A 99 1.37 0.79 1.06
CA LYS A 99 1.21 -0.40 0.21
C LYS A 99 1.61 -0.08 -1.22
N HIS A 100 2.11 -1.08 -1.95
CA HIS A 100 2.48 -0.96 -3.36
C HIS A 100 1.37 -0.31 -4.22
N SER A 101 0.10 -0.70 -4.01
CA SER A 101 -1.05 -0.11 -4.73
C SER A 101 -1.19 1.40 -4.53
N VAL A 102 -0.83 1.92 -3.35
CA VAL A 102 -0.85 3.36 -3.05
C VAL A 102 0.30 4.06 -3.76
N VAL A 103 1.50 3.47 -3.73
CA VAL A 103 2.68 4.00 -4.45
C VAL A 103 2.39 4.08 -5.95
N ASP A 104 1.84 3.01 -6.53
CA ASP A 104 1.45 2.97 -7.95
C ASP A 104 0.41 4.03 -8.28
N THR A 105 -0.63 4.18 -7.45
CA THR A 105 -1.67 5.21 -7.65
C THR A 105 -1.06 6.62 -7.68
N VAL A 106 -0.14 6.93 -6.77
CA VAL A 106 0.54 8.23 -6.73
C VAL A 106 1.42 8.41 -7.97
N LEU A 107 2.22 7.41 -8.32
CA LEU A 107 3.11 7.47 -9.49
C LEU A 107 2.35 7.62 -10.80
N THR A 108 1.25 6.89 -10.99
CA THR A 108 0.37 7.05 -12.15
C THR A 108 -0.26 8.44 -12.17
N THR A 109 -0.62 9.00 -11.01
CA THR A 109 -1.13 10.39 -10.93
C THR A 109 -0.06 11.39 -11.38
N LEU A 110 1.20 11.19 -10.97
CA LEU A 110 2.34 12.03 -11.40
C LEU A 110 2.64 11.86 -12.89
N GLU A 111 2.48 10.66 -13.44
CA GLU A 111 2.63 10.38 -14.87
C GLU A 111 1.55 11.07 -15.70
N LEU A 112 0.29 11.01 -15.27
CA LEU A 112 -0.82 11.73 -15.91
C LEU A 112 -0.62 13.25 -15.88
N GLN A 113 0.08 13.77 -14.86
CA GLN A 113 0.46 15.19 -14.77
C GLN A 113 1.72 15.53 -15.58
N GLY A 114 2.34 14.54 -16.25
CA GLY A 114 3.55 14.72 -17.06
C GLY A 114 4.81 15.03 -16.26
N MET A 115 4.84 14.72 -14.95
CA MET A 115 6.03 14.92 -14.11
C MET A 115 7.01 13.76 -14.21
N VAL A 116 6.49 12.54 -14.38
CA VAL A 116 7.25 11.29 -14.41
C VAL A 116 6.80 10.45 -15.62
N GLU A 117 7.70 9.67 -16.19
CA GLU A 117 7.41 8.63 -17.18
C GLU A 117 7.65 7.27 -16.52
N LEU A 118 6.62 6.41 -16.43
CA LEU A 118 6.78 5.07 -15.88
C LEU A 118 7.35 4.14 -16.96
N LEU A 119 8.48 3.52 -16.64
CA LEU A 119 9.15 2.57 -17.50
C LEU A 119 8.75 1.15 -17.06
N PRO A 120 8.97 0.12 -17.92
CA PRO A 120 8.70 -1.26 -17.54
C PRO A 120 9.41 -1.61 -16.23
N CYS A 121 8.65 -2.12 -15.26
CA CYS A 121 9.20 -2.57 -14.00
C CYS A 121 10.22 -3.69 -14.22
N LEU A 122 11.25 -3.71 -13.37
CA LEU A 122 12.38 -4.62 -13.49
C LEU A 122 12.78 -5.17 -12.13
N TYR A 123 13.60 -6.22 -12.14
CA TYR A 123 14.22 -6.72 -10.91
C TYR A 123 15.49 -5.92 -10.65
N ALA A 124 15.56 -5.26 -9.49
CA ALA A 124 16.71 -4.42 -9.14
C ALA A 124 17.95 -5.25 -8.80
N THR A 125 17.79 -6.48 -8.33
CA THR A 125 18.90 -7.32 -7.86
C THR A 125 19.02 -8.59 -8.68
N CYS A 126 20.26 -8.90 -9.09
CA CYS A 126 20.60 -10.17 -9.70
C CYS A 126 21.61 -10.91 -8.82
N THR A 127 21.30 -12.16 -8.50
CA THR A 127 22.18 -13.07 -7.76
C THR A 127 22.64 -14.18 -8.71
N ILE A 128 23.94 -14.25 -8.96
CA ILE A 128 24.58 -15.32 -9.72
C ILE A 128 25.26 -16.28 -8.73
N SER A 129 24.85 -17.53 -8.73
CA SER A 129 25.45 -18.62 -7.94
C SER A 129 26.30 -19.50 -8.84
N VAL A 130 27.55 -19.72 -8.45
CA VAL A 130 28.52 -20.52 -9.21
C VAL A 130 29.10 -21.58 -8.30
N HIS A 131 28.95 -22.84 -8.68
CA HIS A 131 29.55 -23.95 -7.96
C HIS A 131 31.06 -23.97 -8.21
N GLN A 132 31.85 -24.35 -7.19
CA GLN A 132 33.31 -24.37 -7.25
C GLN A 132 33.86 -25.10 -8.49
N SER A 133 33.21 -26.19 -8.92
CA SER A 133 33.61 -26.96 -10.10
C SER A 133 33.47 -26.22 -11.44
N GLN A 134 32.61 -25.20 -11.52
CA GLN A 134 32.39 -24.39 -12.72
C GLN A 134 33.08 -23.02 -12.64
N MET A 135 33.71 -22.69 -11.51
CA MET A 135 34.33 -21.38 -11.28
C MET A 135 35.38 -21.04 -12.34
N SER A 136 36.20 -22.01 -12.76
CA SER A 136 37.21 -21.80 -13.81
C SER A 136 36.61 -21.41 -15.16
N LYS A 137 35.40 -21.88 -15.48
CA LYS A 137 34.68 -21.48 -16.70
C LYS A 137 34.04 -20.11 -16.56
N TRP A 138 33.56 -19.78 -15.37
CA TRP A 138 32.99 -18.46 -15.07
C TRP A 138 34.04 -17.35 -15.13
N THR A 139 35.22 -17.55 -14.53
CA THR A 139 36.29 -16.54 -14.48
C THR A 139 36.84 -16.13 -15.84
N VAL A 140 36.70 -17.00 -16.84
CA VAL A 140 37.13 -16.74 -18.23
C VAL A 140 36.07 -15.96 -19.01
N HIS A 141 34.82 -15.94 -18.54
CA HIS A 141 33.72 -15.34 -19.27
C HIS A 141 33.79 -13.80 -19.29
N PRO A 142 33.46 -13.12 -20.40
CA PRO A 142 33.53 -11.66 -20.50
C PRO A 142 32.66 -10.89 -19.49
N MET A 143 31.58 -11.49 -18.99
CA MET A 143 30.73 -10.88 -17.96
C MET A 143 31.38 -10.87 -16.57
N TYR A 144 32.29 -11.81 -16.28
CA TYR A 144 32.91 -11.93 -14.96
C TYR A 144 33.56 -10.63 -14.44
N PRO A 145 34.46 -9.96 -15.20
CA PRO A 145 35.07 -8.72 -14.72
C PRO A 145 34.05 -7.61 -14.46
N ASN A 146 32.99 -7.50 -15.26
CA ASN A 146 31.94 -6.50 -15.07
C ASN A 146 31.13 -6.78 -13.80
N VAL A 147 30.75 -8.04 -13.59
CA VAL A 147 30.03 -8.46 -12.37
C VAL A 147 30.92 -8.25 -11.15
N MET A 148 32.19 -8.67 -11.20
CA MET A 148 33.14 -8.51 -10.09
C MET A 148 33.38 -7.05 -9.69
N ALA A 149 33.27 -6.11 -10.63
CA ALA A 149 33.49 -4.70 -10.35
C ALA A 149 32.39 -4.07 -9.48
N ILE A 150 31.20 -4.68 -9.42
CA ILE A 150 30.03 -4.11 -8.70
C ILE A 150 29.38 -5.09 -7.72
N ALA A 151 29.62 -6.39 -7.85
CA ALA A 151 28.94 -7.40 -7.06
C ALA A 151 29.51 -7.55 -5.65
N ALA A 152 28.63 -7.66 -4.67
CA ALA A 152 28.96 -8.22 -3.38
C ALA A 152 29.15 -9.73 -3.52
N VAL A 153 30.32 -10.23 -3.13
CA VAL A 153 30.68 -11.64 -3.27
C VAL A 153 30.58 -12.32 -1.91
N SER A 154 29.89 -13.45 -1.86
CA SER A 154 29.81 -14.32 -0.70
C SER A 154 30.05 -15.76 -1.12
N ALA A 155 30.62 -16.58 -0.23
CA ALA A 155 30.79 -18.01 -0.47
C ALA A 155 30.13 -18.78 0.66
N VAL A 156 29.26 -19.72 0.31
CA VAL A 156 28.57 -20.60 1.26
C VAL A 156 29.09 -22.02 1.05
N GLN A 157 29.48 -22.66 2.16
CA GLN A 157 29.94 -24.03 2.17
C GLN A 157 28.90 -24.93 2.84
N ASP A 158 28.25 -25.78 2.05
CA ASP A 158 27.31 -26.79 2.51
C ASP A 158 27.97 -28.18 2.40
N GLY A 159 28.64 -28.57 3.48
CA GLY A 159 29.45 -29.79 3.52
C GLY A 159 30.67 -29.71 2.60
N TYR A 160 30.71 -30.54 1.55
CA TYR A 160 31.78 -30.55 0.55
C TYR A 160 31.52 -29.62 -0.65
N LEU A 161 30.31 -29.09 -0.77
CA LEU A 161 29.93 -28.21 -1.87
C LEU A 161 30.21 -26.76 -1.46
N CYS A 162 30.94 -26.04 -2.30
CA CYS A 162 31.18 -24.61 -2.14
C CYS A 162 30.52 -23.88 -3.31
N THR A 163 29.62 -22.95 -2.98
CA THR A 163 28.92 -22.11 -3.94
C THR A 163 29.28 -20.67 -3.67
N THR A 164 29.81 -19.98 -4.69
CA THR A 164 30.09 -18.55 -4.64
C THR A 164 28.92 -17.80 -5.26
N SER A 165 28.37 -16.86 -4.51
CA SER A 165 27.25 -16.01 -4.90
C SER A 165 27.73 -14.58 -5.14
N PHE A 166 27.42 -14.05 -6.32
CA PHE A 166 27.67 -12.68 -6.74
C PHE A 166 26.33 -11.95 -6.77
N VAL A 167 26.14 -10.96 -5.90
CA VAL A 167 24.91 -10.17 -5.82
C VAL A 167 25.20 -8.76 -6.30
N TYR A 168 24.51 -8.29 -7.33
CA TYR A 168 24.69 -6.94 -7.86
C TYR A 168 23.37 -6.28 -8.25
N ASN A 169 23.40 -4.94 -8.33
CA ASN A 169 22.29 -4.14 -8.79
C ASN A 169 22.24 -4.13 -10.33
N VAL A 170 21.10 -4.53 -10.89
CA VAL A 170 20.87 -4.62 -12.34
C VAL A 170 20.98 -3.26 -13.01
N VAL A 171 20.46 -2.21 -12.40
CA VAL A 171 20.42 -0.84 -12.95
C VAL A 171 21.82 -0.24 -12.96
N GLU A 172 22.59 -0.48 -11.91
CA GLU A 172 24.00 -0.07 -11.87
C GLU A 172 24.81 -0.80 -12.94
N TYR A 173 24.56 -2.10 -13.13
CA TYR A 173 25.21 -2.88 -14.18
C TYR A 173 24.89 -2.33 -15.58
N THR A 174 23.63 -2.04 -15.88
CA THR A 174 23.23 -1.51 -17.20
C THR A 174 23.79 -0.10 -17.42
N HIS A 175 23.72 0.77 -16.42
CA HIS A 175 24.25 2.12 -16.51
C HIS A 175 25.78 2.14 -16.74
N ARG A 176 26.54 1.28 -16.04
CA ARG A 176 28.01 1.25 -16.15
C ARG A 176 28.53 0.51 -17.38
N PHE A 177 27.84 -0.54 -17.83
CA PHE A 177 28.38 -1.48 -18.81
C PHE A 177 27.56 -1.61 -20.09
N ALA A 178 26.33 -1.08 -20.15
CA ALA A 178 25.43 -1.20 -21.32
C ALA A 178 25.24 0.12 -22.11
N SER A 179 26.13 1.10 -21.94
CA SER A 179 26.06 2.45 -22.54
C SER A 179 26.07 2.51 -24.08
N ASN A 180 26.26 1.38 -24.77
CA ASN A 180 26.15 1.26 -26.23
C ASN A 180 25.07 0.22 -26.63
N SER A 181 23.84 0.71 -26.85
CA SER A 181 22.75 0.14 -27.67
C SER A 181 22.45 -1.38 -27.64
N THR A 182 22.69 -2.10 -26.54
CA THR A 182 22.12 -3.44 -26.40
C THR A 182 21.26 -3.47 -25.15
N ASN A 183 19.95 -3.43 -25.40
CA ASN A 183 18.84 -3.61 -24.46
C ASN A 183 19.24 -4.45 -23.25
N ASP A 184 18.74 -4.12 -22.05
CA ASP A 184 18.86 -4.92 -20.83
C ASP A 184 18.68 -6.43 -21.07
N ALA A 185 17.84 -6.76 -22.06
CA ALA A 185 17.63 -8.10 -22.61
C ALA A 185 18.91 -8.86 -22.98
N SER A 186 19.97 -8.23 -23.51
CA SER A 186 21.20 -8.91 -23.95
C SER A 186 21.94 -9.57 -22.77
N SER A 187 22.05 -8.85 -21.66
CA SER A 187 22.67 -9.36 -20.43
C SER A 187 21.90 -10.54 -19.84
N PHE A 188 20.56 -10.46 -19.83
CA PHE A 188 19.71 -11.54 -19.34
C PHE A 188 19.63 -12.73 -20.28
N ILE A 189 19.68 -12.51 -21.60
CA ILE A 189 19.81 -13.58 -22.60
C ILE A 189 21.10 -14.35 -22.35
N GLU A 190 22.20 -13.63 -22.07
CA GLU A 190 23.49 -14.25 -21.81
C GLU A 190 23.52 -15.02 -20.49
N LEU A 191 22.96 -14.46 -19.41
CA LEU A 191 22.80 -15.18 -18.13
C LEU A 191 21.96 -16.44 -18.30
N ARG A 192 20.89 -16.37 -19.10
CA ARG A 192 20.06 -17.53 -19.43
C ARG A 192 20.85 -18.59 -20.20
N ARG A 193 21.68 -18.18 -21.16
CA ARG A 193 22.57 -19.10 -21.91
C ARG A 193 23.55 -19.80 -20.97
N LEU A 194 24.20 -19.06 -20.07
CA LEU A 194 25.14 -19.62 -19.10
C LEU A 194 24.46 -20.58 -18.12
N GLN A 195 23.21 -20.32 -17.74
CA GLN A 195 22.43 -21.22 -16.91
C GLN A 195 22.03 -22.51 -17.64
N GLN A 196 21.66 -22.43 -18.93
CA GLN A 196 21.40 -23.62 -19.74
C GLN A 196 22.66 -24.48 -19.93
N LEU A 197 23.84 -23.85 -19.99
CA LEU A 197 25.12 -24.55 -20.01
C LEU A 197 25.54 -25.12 -18.63
N GLY A 198 24.79 -24.83 -17.57
CA GLY A 198 25.08 -25.27 -16.21
C GLY A 198 26.34 -24.64 -15.62
N ILE A 199 26.80 -23.50 -16.15
CA ILE A 199 27.99 -22.79 -15.65
C ILE A 199 27.62 -21.96 -14.42
N VAL A 200 26.47 -21.29 -14.46
CA VAL A 200 25.95 -20.44 -13.38
C VAL A 200 24.48 -20.74 -13.14
N GLN A 201 23.96 -20.42 -11.96
CA GLN A 201 22.53 -20.29 -11.72
C GLN A 201 22.24 -18.84 -11.39
N TYR A 202 21.29 -18.19 -12.06
CA TYR A 202 20.93 -16.82 -11.72
C TYR A 202 19.51 -16.75 -11.16
N LYS A 203 19.31 -15.84 -10.21
CA LYS A 203 18.01 -15.49 -9.64
C LYS A 203 17.85 -13.98 -9.68
N LEU A 204 16.68 -13.53 -10.10
CA LEU A 204 16.29 -12.12 -10.03
C LEU A 204 15.42 -11.92 -8.79
N SER A 205 15.71 -10.86 -8.03
CA SER A 205 14.98 -10.48 -6.83
C SER A 205 14.75 -8.97 -6.79
N ASP A 206 13.96 -8.53 -5.81
CA ASP A 206 13.69 -7.11 -5.55
C ASP A 206 13.02 -6.43 -6.73
N TYR A 207 11.75 -6.78 -6.95
CA TYR A 207 10.92 -6.11 -7.94
C TYR A 207 10.88 -4.61 -7.65
N ALA A 208 11.15 -3.81 -8.68
CA ALA A 208 11.42 -2.40 -8.53
C ALA A 208 10.63 -1.58 -9.54
N ILE A 209 10.19 -0.42 -9.07
CA ILE A 209 9.58 0.59 -9.90
C ILE A 209 10.71 1.32 -10.62
N HIS A 210 10.56 1.44 -11.93
CA HIS A 210 11.49 2.11 -12.81
C HIS A 210 10.79 3.29 -13.46
N PHE A 211 11.38 4.49 -13.37
CA PHE A 211 10.77 5.69 -13.93
C PHE A 211 11.80 6.74 -14.30
N ARG A 212 11.40 7.68 -15.14
CA ARG A 212 12.20 8.85 -15.52
C ARG A 212 11.49 10.12 -15.11
N ILE A 213 12.21 11.07 -14.51
CA ILE A 213 11.67 12.40 -14.21
C ILE A 213 11.68 13.23 -15.50
N LEU A 214 10.50 13.70 -15.91
CA LEU A 214 10.34 14.59 -17.07
C LEU A 214 10.38 16.06 -16.64
N LYS A 215 9.68 16.37 -15.56
CA LYS A 215 9.58 17.71 -15.00
C LYS A 215 9.81 17.66 -13.50
N CYS A 216 10.89 18.28 -13.04
CA CYS A 216 11.10 18.49 -11.62
C CYS A 216 10.29 19.72 -11.18
N PRO A 217 9.46 19.65 -10.12
CA PRO A 217 9.07 20.87 -9.42
C PRO A 217 10.38 21.58 -9.04
N SER A 218 10.48 22.88 -9.32
CA SER A 218 11.64 23.69 -8.95
C SER A 218 12.10 23.30 -7.55
N SER A 219 13.39 22.98 -7.35
CA SER A 219 13.94 22.36 -6.13
C SER A 219 13.77 23.18 -4.83
N SER A 220 12.92 24.20 -4.82
CA SER A 220 12.46 24.88 -3.62
C SER A 220 11.64 23.93 -2.75
N ALA A 221 11.92 23.98 -1.44
CA ALA A 221 11.18 23.19 -0.45
C ALA A 221 9.66 23.42 -0.55
N ALA A 222 9.24 24.66 -0.82
CA ALA A 222 7.84 25.03 -0.96
C ALA A 222 7.12 24.27 -2.10
N ALA A 223 7.76 24.11 -3.27
CA ALA A 223 7.14 23.42 -4.39
C ALA A 223 6.98 21.91 -4.15
N LEU A 224 7.92 21.30 -3.42
CA LEU A 224 7.81 19.91 -2.99
C LEU A 224 6.69 19.72 -1.95
N ASP A 225 6.52 20.70 -1.06
CA ASP A 225 5.46 20.69 -0.06
C ASP A 225 4.07 20.86 -0.69
N ASP A 226 3.93 21.76 -1.67
CA ASP A 226 2.70 21.93 -2.46
C ASP A 226 2.33 20.65 -3.22
N LEU A 227 3.33 19.97 -3.82
CA LEU A 227 3.12 18.70 -4.50
C LEU A 227 2.67 17.60 -3.52
N ALA A 228 3.34 17.48 -2.37
CA ALA A 228 2.95 16.52 -1.34
C ALA A 228 1.53 16.79 -0.84
N HIS A 229 1.15 18.06 -0.69
CA HIS A 229 -0.22 18.46 -0.33
C HIS A 229 -1.24 18.06 -1.39
N ALA A 230 -0.95 18.33 -2.66
CA ALA A 230 -1.83 17.96 -3.77
C ALA A 230 -2.06 16.44 -3.84
N ILE A 231 -1.00 15.64 -3.68
CA ILE A 231 -1.08 14.17 -3.62
C ILE A 231 -1.95 13.74 -2.43
N TYR A 232 -1.71 14.31 -1.25
CA TYR A 232 -2.46 13.99 -0.04
C TYR A 232 -3.96 14.31 -0.20
N VAL A 233 -4.33 15.50 -0.69
CA VAL A 233 -5.73 15.90 -0.88
C VAL A 233 -6.43 15.00 -1.90
N HIS A 234 -5.76 14.69 -3.03
CA HIS A 234 -6.31 13.79 -4.03
C HIS A 234 -6.58 12.39 -3.46
N HIS A 235 -5.63 11.84 -2.69
CA HIS A 235 -5.76 10.53 -2.08
C HIS A 235 -6.83 10.50 -0.98
N GLN A 236 -6.91 11.56 -0.16
CA GLN A 236 -7.94 11.71 0.86
C GLN A 236 -9.35 11.74 0.25
N ALA A 237 -9.52 12.43 -0.89
CA ALA A 237 -10.78 12.44 -1.61
C ALA A 237 -11.15 11.05 -2.17
N GLN A 238 -10.16 10.28 -2.63
CA GLN A 238 -10.36 8.91 -3.09
C GLN A 238 -10.75 7.98 -1.93
N GLU A 239 -10.08 8.08 -0.79
CA GLU A 239 -10.42 7.34 0.44
C GLU A 239 -11.86 7.66 0.88
N ALA A 240 -12.23 8.95 0.93
CA ALA A 240 -13.58 9.37 1.29
C ALA A 240 -14.66 8.80 0.36
N ARG A 241 -14.41 8.79 -0.95
CA ARG A 241 -15.33 8.16 -1.94
C ARG A 241 -15.49 6.66 -1.69
N ASN A 242 -14.41 5.95 -1.38
CA ASN A 242 -14.47 4.51 -1.11
C ASN A 242 -15.27 4.20 0.17
N VAL A 243 -15.05 4.97 1.23
CA VAL A 243 -15.79 4.86 2.49
C VAL A 243 -17.28 5.16 2.25
N HIS A 244 -17.59 6.24 1.54
CA HIS A 244 -18.96 6.62 1.24
C HIS A 244 -19.73 5.56 0.44
N ARG A 245 -19.08 4.90 -0.54
CA ARG A 245 -19.68 3.80 -1.30
C ARG A 245 -20.03 2.60 -0.43
N LEU A 246 -19.22 2.32 0.59
CA LEU A 246 -19.49 1.25 1.57
C LEU A 246 -20.66 1.63 2.49
N GLU A 247 -20.67 2.86 3.00
CA GLU A 247 -21.73 3.40 3.85
C GLU A 247 -23.08 3.42 3.12
N ALA A 248 -23.11 3.91 1.88
CA ALA A 248 -24.31 3.93 1.05
C ALA A 248 -24.89 2.52 0.84
N LEU A 249 -24.03 1.52 0.58
CA LEU A 249 -24.47 0.13 0.47
C LEU A 249 -25.06 -0.38 1.80
N TYR A 250 -24.38 -0.13 2.92
CA TYR A 250 -24.85 -0.58 4.23
C TYR A 250 -26.22 0.02 4.58
N GLN A 251 -26.40 1.32 4.34
CA GLN A 251 -27.67 2.01 4.59
C GLN A 251 -28.81 1.41 3.77
N VAL A 252 -28.58 1.18 2.47
CA VAL A 252 -29.57 0.57 1.57
C VAL A 252 -29.92 -0.86 2.01
N LEU A 253 -28.93 -1.68 2.37
CA LEU A 253 -29.17 -3.05 2.84
C LEU A 253 -29.86 -3.08 4.20
N SER A 254 -29.46 -2.22 5.14
CA SER A 254 -30.04 -2.12 6.48
C SER A 254 -31.51 -1.71 6.43
N ALA A 255 -31.83 -0.68 5.62
CA ALA A 255 -33.20 -0.24 5.39
C ALA A 255 -34.08 -1.37 4.81
N ALA A 256 -33.54 -2.20 3.91
CA ALA A 256 -34.24 -3.35 3.35
C ALA A 256 -34.46 -4.49 4.37
N CYS A 257 -33.55 -4.66 5.35
CA CYS A 257 -33.67 -5.68 6.40
C CYS A 257 -34.81 -5.41 7.40
N HIS A 258 -35.20 -4.15 7.63
CA HIS A 258 -36.27 -3.78 8.55
C HIS A 258 -37.70 -4.10 8.05
N ILE A 259 -37.84 -4.65 6.83
CA ILE A 259 -39.13 -5.08 6.29
C ILE A 259 -39.43 -6.51 6.77
N PRO A 260 -40.38 -6.72 7.71
CA PRO A 260 -40.62 -8.05 8.28
C PRO A 260 -41.10 -9.06 7.23
N LEU A 261 -40.39 -10.20 7.14
CA LEU A 261 -40.70 -11.35 6.26
C LEU A 261 -42.17 -11.79 6.34
N ASN A 262 -42.84 -11.56 7.47
CA ASN A 262 -44.20 -12.05 7.75
C ASN A 262 -45.34 -11.17 7.17
N LYS A 263 -45.05 -9.95 6.67
CA LYS A 263 -46.05 -9.10 5.97
C LYS A 263 -46.05 -9.28 4.45
N SER A 264 -45.12 -10.06 3.90
CA SER A 264 -44.91 -10.26 2.45
C SER A 264 -45.94 -11.18 1.76
N ARG A 265 -46.86 -11.81 2.52
CA ARG A 265 -47.86 -12.73 1.95
C ARG A 265 -49.21 -12.08 1.60
N ILE A 266 -49.42 -10.80 1.90
CA ILE A 266 -50.71 -10.14 1.66
C ILE A 266 -50.48 -8.77 0.99
N GLY A 267 -50.36 -8.76 -0.34
CA GLY A 267 -50.50 -7.55 -1.17
C GLY A 267 -49.25 -7.13 -1.96
N LYS A 268 -49.25 -7.48 -3.26
CA LYS A 268 -48.61 -6.87 -4.48
C LYS A 268 -47.25 -6.13 -4.47
N LYS A 269 -46.62 -5.73 -3.36
CA LYS A 269 -45.26 -5.14 -3.35
C LYS A 269 -44.28 -6.14 -2.74
N GLN A 270 -43.25 -6.51 -3.50
CA GLN A 270 -42.21 -7.39 -2.97
C GLN A 270 -41.27 -6.55 -2.08
N PRO A 271 -40.74 -7.09 -0.98
CA PRO A 271 -39.76 -6.39 -0.14
C PRO A 271 -38.48 -6.00 -0.90
N SER A 272 -38.26 -6.55 -2.10
CA SER A 272 -37.18 -6.19 -3.01
C SER A 272 -37.39 -4.87 -3.76
N ASP A 273 -38.62 -4.37 -3.88
CA ASP A 273 -38.93 -3.17 -4.67
C ASP A 273 -38.20 -1.90 -4.15
N PRO A 274 -38.18 -1.58 -2.84
CA PRO A 274 -37.42 -0.43 -2.35
C PRO A 274 -35.91 -0.61 -2.48
N LEU A 275 -35.40 -1.83 -2.32
CA LEU A 275 -33.99 -2.14 -2.51
C LEU A 275 -33.58 -1.92 -3.97
N ASN A 276 -34.36 -2.43 -4.92
CA ASN A 276 -34.08 -2.25 -6.35
C ASN A 276 -34.15 -0.78 -6.74
N ALA A 277 -35.15 -0.03 -6.25
CA ALA A 277 -35.25 1.41 -6.52
C ALA A 277 -34.05 2.21 -5.97
N ALA A 278 -33.57 1.87 -4.76
CA ALA A 278 -32.38 2.50 -4.18
C ALA A 278 -31.10 2.17 -4.97
N ILE A 279 -31.00 0.94 -5.48
CA ILE A 279 -29.90 0.53 -6.37
C ILE A 279 -29.97 1.29 -7.69
N GLU A 280 -31.14 1.37 -8.32
CA GLU A 280 -31.35 2.11 -9.56
C GLU A 280 -31.00 3.60 -9.38
N ALA A 281 -31.48 4.23 -8.31
CA ALA A 281 -31.15 5.61 -7.97
C ALA A 281 -29.63 5.82 -7.80
N TYR A 282 -28.91 4.90 -7.15
CA TYR A 282 -27.45 4.98 -7.02
C TYR A 282 -26.72 4.99 -8.37
N PHE A 283 -27.22 4.26 -9.37
CA PHE A 283 -26.59 4.18 -10.70
C PHE A 283 -27.05 5.27 -11.67
N GLU A 284 -28.27 5.77 -11.52
CA GLU A 284 -28.80 6.88 -12.31
C GLU A 284 -28.25 8.24 -11.84
N ASP A 285 -27.92 8.35 -10.56
CA ASP A 285 -27.30 9.55 -10.04
C ASP A 285 -25.84 9.64 -10.52
N ASN A 286 -25.60 10.53 -11.49
CA ASN A 286 -24.29 10.85 -12.04
C ASN A 286 -23.42 11.64 -11.04
N GLY A 287 -23.19 11.08 -9.84
CA GLY A 287 -22.37 11.70 -8.81
C GLY A 287 -23.04 12.87 -8.08
N GLY A 288 -24.37 12.94 -8.07
CA GLY A 288 -25.09 13.77 -7.12
C GLY A 288 -24.85 13.26 -5.70
N THR A 289 -24.43 14.15 -4.83
CA THR A 289 -24.50 13.93 -3.38
C THR A 289 -25.97 13.87 -3.00
N HIS A 290 -26.60 12.72 -3.09
CA HIS A 290 -27.79 12.46 -2.28
C HIS A 290 -27.35 12.47 -0.81
N THR A 291 -27.56 13.61 -0.16
CA THR A 291 -27.74 13.66 1.30
C THR A 291 -28.96 12.80 1.60
N VAL A 292 -28.75 11.49 1.71
CA VAL A 292 -29.72 10.60 2.33
C VAL A 292 -29.93 11.17 3.72
N GLU A 293 -31.15 11.62 4.00
CA GLU A 293 -31.53 12.17 5.30
C GLU A 293 -31.01 11.26 6.41
N GLU A 294 -30.30 11.89 7.33
CA GLU A 294 -29.21 11.33 8.10
C GLU A 294 -29.64 10.47 9.30
N GLU A 295 -30.68 9.65 9.16
CA GLU A 295 -31.39 9.14 10.34
C GLU A 295 -30.93 7.77 10.87
N HIS A 296 -29.88 7.12 10.33
CA HIS A 296 -29.61 5.71 10.70
C HIS A 296 -28.18 5.26 11.01
N ASP A 297 -27.18 6.14 11.13
CA ASP A 297 -25.84 5.72 11.60
C ASP A 297 -25.44 6.39 12.92
N ASP A 298 -26.13 5.97 13.98
CA ASP A 298 -25.80 6.33 15.37
C ASP A 298 -24.34 5.96 15.70
N TRP A 299 -23.84 4.82 15.22
CA TRP A 299 -22.49 4.32 15.55
C TRP A 299 -21.34 5.22 15.06
N LEU A 300 -21.44 5.81 13.86
CA LEU A 300 -20.41 6.70 13.31
C LEU A 300 -20.40 8.07 14.02
N ARG A 301 -21.60 8.56 14.37
CA ARG A 301 -21.82 9.91 14.92
C ARG A 301 -21.76 9.97 16.44
N THR A 302 -21.86 8.83 17.11
CA THR A 302 -21.74 8.76 18.56
C THR A 302 -20.35 9.25 18.98
N PRO A 303 -20.27 10.34 19.77
CA PRO A 303 -18.98 10.82 20.24
C PRO A 303 -18.37 9.81 21.21
N LEU A 304 -17.04 9.69 21.17
CA LEU A 304 -16.31 8.86 22.12
C LEU A 304 -16.55 9.35 23.54
N THR A 305 -16.78 8.43 24.46
CA THR A 305 -16.84 8.75 25.89
C THR A 305 -15.47 9.24 26.39
N PRO A 306 -15.42 10.00 27.49
CA PRO A 306 -14.15 10.41 28.10
C PRO A 306 -13.27 9.20 28.48
N ALA A 307 -13.89 8.09 28.90
CA ALA A 307 -13.19 6.86 29.26
C ALA A 307 -12.55 6.18 28.03
N GLU A 308 -13.26 6.10 26.90
CA GLU A 308 -12.72 5.57 25.64
C GLU A 308 -11.59 6.45 25.12
N THR A 309 -11.78 7.77 25.15
CA THR A 309 -10.75 8.75 24.75
C THR A 309 -9.48 8.55 25.56
N LEU A 310 -9.58 8.44 26.89
CA LEU A 310 -8.44 8.19 27.78
C LEU A 310 -7.79 6.84 27.50
N ALA A 311 -8.57 5.79 27.20
CA ALA A 311 -8.05 4.47 26.86
C ALA A 311 -7.25 4.50 25.54
N ILE A 312 -7.72 5.24 24.53
CA ILE A 312 -7.02 5.42 23.25
C ILE A 312 -5.74 6.22 23.47
N GLN A 313 -5.78 7.29 24.26
CA GLN A 313 -4.60 8.07 24.62
C GLN A 313 -3.55 7.22 25.31
N ALA A 314 -3.93 6.44 26.34
CA ALA A 314 -3.02 5.56 27.06
C ALA A 314 -2.41 4.48 26.15
N ALA A 315 -3.21 3.87 25.27
CA ALA A 315 -2.72 2.88 24.31
C ALA A 315 -1.75 3.50 23.29
N THR A 316 -2.05 4.71 22.80
CA THR A 316 -1.20 5.44 21.86
C THR A 316 0.14 5.81 22.48
N THR A 317 0.13 6.35 23.70
CA THR A 317 1.37 6.65 24.45
C THR A 317 2.21 5.40 24.68
N ARG A 318 1.58 4.27 25.02
CA ARG A 318 2.29 2.98 25.16
C ARG A 318 2.90 2.51 23.84
N LEU A 319 2.21 2.67 22.72
CA LEU A 319 2.78 2.34 21.40
C LEU A 319 3.95 3.25 21.04
N LEU A 320 3.86 4.54 21.34
CA LEU A 320 4.96 5.48 21.08
C LEU A 320 6.22 5.19 21.92
N GLN A 321 6.09 4.43 23.00
CA GLN A 321 7.20 3.95 23.84
C GLN A 321 7.73 2.57 23.43
N ASP A 322 7.05 1.85 22.54
CA ASP A 322 7.51 0.55 22.03
C ASP A 322 8.66 0.77 21.05
N ASP A 323 9.82 0.11 21.27
CA ASP A 323 11.00 0.24 20.41
C ASP A 323 10.71 -0.07 18.93
N ARG A 324 9.74 -0.96 18.65
CA ARG A 324 9.32 -1.31 17.29
C ARG A 324 8.62 -0.15 16.57
N VAL A 325 8.18 0.86 17.31
CA VAL A 325 7.45 2.05 16.84
C VAL A 325 8.32 3.30 16.98
N ALA A 326 8.97 3.49 18.12
CA ALA A 326 9.69 4.71 18.50
C ALA A 326 10.84 5.07 17.53
N CYS A 327 11.53 4.08 16.97
CA CYS A 327 12.66 4.33 16.06
C CYS A 327 12.25 4.67 14.61
N ARG A 328 10.95 4.86 14.32
CA ARG A 328 10.43 4.94 12.94
C ARG A 328 9.60 6.20 12.72
N LEU A 329 9.47 6.62 11.45
CA LEU A 329 8.62 7.76 11.08
C LEU A 329 7.14 7.38 11.21
N VAL A 330 6.58 7.51 12.40
CA VAL A 330 5.23 7.03 12.69
C VAL A 330 4.19 8.13 12.44
N SER A 331 3.14 7.74 11.71
CA SER A 331 1.97 8.57 11.45
C SER A 331 0.81 8.15 12.35
N ALA A 332 -0.14 9.08 12.56
CA ALA A 332 -1.40 8.74 13.25
C ALA A 332 -2.11 7.57 12.54
N GLN A 333 -2.10 7.56 11.19
CA GLN A 333 -2.67 6.47 10.40
C GLN A 333 -2.05 5.11 10.74
N SER A 334 -0.72 5.03 10.86
CA SER A 334 0.01 3.79 11.17
C SER A 334 -0.37 3.25 12.56
N ILE A 335 -0.48 4.12 13.56
CA ILE A 335 -0.91 3.71 14.92
C ILE A 335 -2.36 3.27 14.93
N THR A 336 -3.26 4.02 14.27
CA THR A 336 -4.67 3.64 14.17
C THR A 336 -4.84 2.29 13.49
N ARG A 337 -4.04 1.99 12.44
CA ARG A 337 -4.01 0.66 11.81
C ARG A 337 -3.71 -0.44 12.81
N ILE A 338 -2.69 -0.29 13.66
CA ILE A 338 -2.37 -1.26 14.72
C ILE A 338 -3.55 -1.45 15.68
N LEU A 339 -4.14 -0.35 16.14
CA LEU A 339 -5.28 -0.36 17.09
C LEU A 339 -6.55 -0.99 16.50
N HIS A 340 -6.70 -0.98 15.18
CA HIS A 340 -7.79 -1.63 14.44
C HIS A 340 -7.42 -3.01 13.88
N GLY A 341 -6.18 -3.47 14.07
CA GLY A 341 -5.71 -4.77 13.58
C GLY A 341 -5.53 -4.83 12.06
N LEU A 342 -5.18 -3.70 11.44
CA LEU A 342 -4.91 -3.58 10.02
C LEU A 342 -3.41 -3.71 9.77
N SER A 343 -3.03 -4.66 8.91
CA SER A 343 -1.65 -4.85 8.48
C SER A 343 -1.18 -3.67 7.62
N SER A 344 0.05 -3.24 7.84
CA SER A 344 0.76 -2.32 6.94
C SER A 344 2.15 -2.89 6.61
N PRO A 345 2.82 -2.42 5.55
CA PRO A 345 4.12 -2.97 5.19
C PRO A 345 5.18 -2.83 6.30
N ARG A 346 5.10 -1.78 7.12
CA ARG A 346 5.99 -1.61 8.27
C ARG A 346 5.56 -2.42 9.50
N PHE A 347 4.26 -2.67 9.63
CA PHE A 347 3.66 -3.37 10.77
C PHE A 347 2.84 -4.56 10.25
N PRO A 348 3.50 -5.62 9.77
CA PRO A 348 2.82 -6.78 9.20
C PRO A 348 2.05 -7.55 10.27
N SER A 349 0.91 -8.12 9.90
CA SER A 349 0.06 -8.86 10.84
C SER A 349 0.76 -10.05 11.48
N ASP A 350 1.70 -10.70 10.78
CA ASP A 350 2.41 -11.87 11.30
C ASP A 350 3.26 -11.55 12.53
N ASP A 351 3.81 -10.33 12.61
CA ASP A 351 4.64 -9.87 13.72
C ASP A 351 3.83 -9.19 14.84
N TRP A 352 2.66 -8.64 14.49
CA TRP A 352 1.88 -7.77 15.39
C TRP A 352 0.61 -8.39 15.95
N ARG A 353 0.08 -9.47 15.36
CA ARG A 353 -1.19 -10.08 15.78
C ARG A 353 -1.25 -10.47 17.26
N ASP A 354 -0.11 -10.84 17.83
CA ASP A 354 0.00 -11.29 19.22
C ASP A 354 0.23 -10.12 20.21
N HIS A 355 0.38 -8.90 19.69
CA HIS A 355 0.57 -7.71 20.53
C HIS A 355 -0.75 -7.31 21.22
N PRO A 356 -0.76 -6.99 22.53
CA PRO A 356 -1.99 -6.73 23.30
C PRO A 356 -2.79 -5.49 22.86
N LEU A 357 -2.18 -4.59 22.07
CA LEU A 357 -2.88 -3.43 21.50
C LEU A 357 -3.36 -3.67 20.07
N TRP A 358 -3.04 -4.83 19.47
CA TRP A 358 -3.52 -5.19 18.14
C TRP A 358 -5.03 -5.40 18.16
N ALA A 359 -5.74 -4.73 17.25
CA ALA A 359 -7.21 -4.79 17.13
C ALA A 359 -8.00 -4.40 18.40
N LYS A 360 -7.36 -3.76 19.39
CA LYS A 360 -7.99 -3.41 20.69
C LYS A 360 -9.22 -2.52 20.53
N PHE A 361 -9.26 -1.67 19.51
CA PHE A 361 -10.32 -0.70 19.26
C PHE A 361 -11.05 -0.95 17.94
N ALA A 362 -10.96 -2.18 17.39
CA ALA A 362 -11.55 -2.54 16.10
C ALA A 362 -13.08 -2.39 16.03
N ALA A 363 -13.78 -2.33 17.17
CA ALA A 363 -15.22 -2.12 17.24
C ALA A 363 -15.66 -0.64 17.19
N MET A 364 -14.71 0.30 17.34
CA MET A 364 -14.99 1.74 17.31
C MET A 364 -14.82 2.32 15.89
N PRO A 365 -15.42 3.49 15.59
CA PRO A 365 -15.21 4.15 14.30
C PRO A 365 -13.74 4.54 14.09
N PHE A 366 -13.14 4.07 12.99
CA PHE A 366 -11.75 4.36 12.64
C PHE A 366 -11.43 5.88 12.62
N PRO A 367 -12.27 6.76 12.06
CA PRO A 367 -12.02 8.20 12.09
C PRO A 367 -11.94 8.78 13.50
N ASN A 368 -12.79 8.32 14.42
CA ASN A 368 -12.85 8.82 15.80
C ASN A 368 -11.61 8.40 16.58
N VAL A 369 -11.18 7.15 16.44
CA VAL A 369 -9.92 6.67 17.03
C VAL A 369 -8.73 7.42 16.44
N ARG A 370 -8.70 7.63 15.12
CA ARG A 370 -7.63 8.37 14.44
C ARG A 370 -7.51 9.81 14.92
N ALA A 371 -8.62 10.50 15.19
CA ALA A 371 -8.60 11.87 15.69
C ALA A 371 -7.86 11.96 17.04
N VAL A 372 -8.21 11.09 17.99
CA VAL A 372 -7.54 11.04 19.31
C VAL A 372 -6.06 10.66 19.17
N VAL A 373 -5.75 9.66 18.33
CA VAL A 373 -4.36 9.25 18.03
C VAL A 373 -3.56 10.42 17.44
N HIS A 374 -4.15 11.19 16.52
CA HIS A 374 -3.51 12.32 15.86
C HIS A 374 -3.08 13.39 16.86
N ASP A 375 -3.95 13.73 17.82
CA ASP A 375 -3.64 14.71 18.86
C ASP A 375 -2.45 14.26 19.71
N VAL A 376 -2.47 13.01 20.19
CA VAL A 376 -1.37 12.44 21.00
C VAL A 376 -0.05 12.38 20.24
N VAL A 377 -0.08 11.97 18.97
CA VAL A 377 1.14 11.92 18.12
C VAL A 377 1.69 13.31 17.87
N THR A 378 0.81 14.30 17.66
CA THR A 378 1.21 15.70 17.43
C THR A 378 1.85 16.29 18.68
N ASP A 379 1.26 16.06 19.85
CA ASP A 379 1.81 16.53 21.12
C ASP A 379 3.12 15.83 21.48
N HIS A 380 3.23 14.53 21.20
CA HIS A 380 4.48 13.79 21.37
C HIS A 380 5.61 14.37 20.50
N LYS A 381 5.34 14.68 19.23
CA LYS A 381 6.32 15.31 18.32
C LYS A 381 6.71 16.70 18.78
N ARG A 382 5.75 17.53 19.24
CA ARG A 382 6.03 18.85 19.81
C ARG A 382 6.97 18.77 21.01
N ASN A 383 6.72 17.83 21.92
CA ASN A 383 7.56 17.64 23.10
C ASN A 383 8.98 17.16 22.75
N GLN A 384 9.13 16.26 21.77
CA GLN A 384 10.46 15.86 21.26
C GLN A 384 11.20 17.03 20.61
N THR A 385 10.53 17.87 19.82
CA THR A 385 11.15 19.06 19.22
C THR A 385 11.52 20.13 20.25
N ALA A 386 10.77 20.25 21.35
CA ALA A 386 11.09 21.15 22.44
C ALA A 386 12.31 20.65 23.24
N MET A 387 12.41 19.35 23.52
CA MET A 387 13.57 18.78 24.22
C MET A 387 14.86 18.78 23.39
N THR A 388 14.76 18.59 22.07
CA THR A 388 15.90 18.71 21.14
C THR A 388 16.24 20.17 20.77
N GLY A 389 15.38 21.13 21.14
CA GLY A 389 15.56 22.56 20.89
C GLY A 389 16.58 23.22 21.79
N ASP A 390 16.84 22.66 22.98
CA ASP A 390 17.87 23.15 23.92
C ASP A 390 19.29 22.64 23.61
N ASP A 391 19.44 21.67 22.70
CA ASP A 391 20.74 21.10 22.29
C ASP A 391 21.20 21.52 20.87
N LYS A 392 20.55 22.53 20.25
CA LYS A 392 20.99 23.09 18.95
C LYS A 392 22.16 24.08 19.07
N ASN A 393 23.13 23.76 19.92
CA ASN A 393 24.40 24.48 19.94
C ASN A 393 25.61 23.57 20.21
N VAL A 394 25.60 22.30 19.79
CA VAL A 394 26.82 21.50 19.67
C VAL A 394 26.72 20.52 18.47
N CYS A 395 27.64 20.68 17.51
CA CYS A 395 28.07 19.72 16.50
C CYS A 395 27.13 19.37 15.33
N ILE A 396 27.05 20.28 14.34
CA ILE A 396 27.11 19.88 12.92
C ILE A 396 28.52 20.24 12.44
N ASP A 397 29.47 19.35 12.69
CA ASP A 397 30.63 19.20 11.82
C ASP A 397 31.27 17.82 12.04
N HIS A 398 31.73 17.21 10.94
CA HIS A 398 32.40 15.90 10.83
C HIS A 398 31.53 14.64 10.67
N GLN A 399 31.14 14.37 9.42
CA GLN A 399 31.37 13.05 8.82
C GLN A 399 31.96 13.18 7.42
N GLY A 400 33.24 13.55 7.40
CA GLY A 400 34.17 13.20 6.33
C GLY A 400 35.26 12.30 6.93
N LYS A 401 35.53 11.18 6.26
CA LYS A 401 36.57 10.16 6.54
C LYS A 401 36.24 9.12 7.61
N ASN A 402 36.06 7.88 7.15
CA ASN A 402 36.91 6.76 7.55
C ASN A 402 36.77 5.60 6.56
N GLN A 403 37.66 5.62 5.57
CA GLN A 403 38.29 4.42 5.04
C GLN A 403 39.43 4.02 6.00
N GLU A 404 39.72 2.72 6.01
CA GLU A 404 40.86 2.01 6.60
C GLU A 404 40.68 1.34 7.98
N ALA A 405 41.08 0.06 7.99
CA ALA A 405 41.35 -0.86 9.10
C ALA A 405 40.19 -1.70 9.70
N ARG A 406 39.78 -2.77 9.00
CA ARG A 406 40.15 -4.17 9.35
C ARG A 406 39.62 -5.18 8.36
#